data_AF-A0A401RF02-F1
#
_entry.id   AF-A0A401RF02-F1
#
_cell.length_a   1.000
_cell.length_b   1.000
_cell.length_c   1.000
_cell.angle_alpha   90.00
_cell.angle_beta   90.00
_cell.angle_gamma   90.00
#
_symmetry.space_group_name_H-M   'P 1'
#
loop_
_entity.id
_entity.type
_entity.pdbx_description
1 polymer ?
#
loop_
_entity_poly.entity_id
_entity_poly.type
_entity_poly.pdbx_seq_one_letter_code
_entity_poly.pdbx_strand_id
1 'polypeptide(L)'
;MAHDHSNLLEDLRNQQAQERARLPKMQRQDVKARLNLFKQSLKIKAVGAVEQRELVKQFLLQEEVRQKEERQQQHQKHEVHLQELQRQCDSNMVELQHLQSEKLSLLVSREREKLKTLDEEHTMELKEWRERLVSRKEILEEELTRRRQQQEVTSRRSSEPDTTKSSLHRISRFFPLPSFPS
;
A
#
# COMPACT_ATOMS: atom_id res chain seq x y z
N MET A 1 -14.54 2.59 -6.13
CA MET A 1 -13.95 1.69 -7.15
C MET A 1 -14.98 0.73 -7.73
N ALA A 2 -15.46 -0.29 -7.00
CA ALA A 2 -16.45 -1.24 -7.54
C ALA A 2 -17.81 -0.59 -7.87
N HIS A 3 -18.26 0.34 -7.01
CA HIS A 3 -19.48 1.11 -7.26
C HIS A 3 -19.35 2.04 -8.48
N ASP A 4 -18.24 2.76 -8.57
CA ASP A 4 -17.97 3.67 -9.70
C ASP A 4 -17.82 2.92 -11.03
N HIS A 5 -17.20 1.73 -11.00
CA HIS A 5 -17.12 0.84 -12.15
C HIS A 5 -18.50 0.34 -12.60
N SER A 6 -19.34 -0.09 -11.65
CA SER A 6 -20.70 -0.52 -11.94
C SER A 6 -21.52 0.60 -12.58
N ASN A 7 -21.37 1.83 -12.08
CA ASN A 7 -22.06 3.00 -12.63
C ASN A 7 -21.59 3.30 -14.05
N LEU A 8 -20.28 3.24 -14.31
CA LEU A 8 -19.71 3.50 -15.63
C LEU A 8 -20.14 2.46 -16.69
N LEU A 9 -20.18 1.18 -16.32
CA LEU A 9 -20.70 0.12 -17.19
C LEU A 9 -22.19 0.31 -17.49
N GLU A 10 -22.97 0.71 -16.49
CA GLU A 10 -24.40 0.92 -16.63
C GLU A 10 -24.71 2.14 -17.50
N ASP A 11 -23.99 3.24 -17.30
CA ASP A 11 -24.09 4.44 -18.15
C ASP A 11 -23.78 4.11 -19.61
N LEU A 12 -22.71 3.33 -19.85
CA LEU A 12 -22.37 2.91 -21.21
C LEU A 12 -23.45 2.03 -21.83
N ARG A 13 -24.00 1.06 -21.08
CA ARG A 13 -25.11 0.21 -21.55
C ARG A 13 -26.34 1.04 -21.90
N ASN A 14 -26.66 2.04 -21.08
CA ASN A 14 -27.79 2.94 -21.29
C ASN A 14 -27.61 3.78 -22.55
N GLN A 15 -26.42 4.35 -22.77
CA GLN A 15 -26.09 5.08 -23.99
C GLN A 15 -26.23 4.19 -25.24
N GLN A 16 -25.62 3.01 -25.22
CA GLN A 16 -25.69 2.08 -26.35
C GLN A 16 -27.13 1.60 -26.62
N ALA A 17 -27.95 1.41 -25.57
CA ALA A 17 -29.37 1.06 -25.72
C ALA A 17 -30.16 2.17 -26.41
N GLN A 18 -29.91 3.44 -26.06
CA GLN A 18 -30.53 4.58 -26.72
C GLN A 18 -30.11 4.70 -28.19
N GLU A 19 -28.83 4.48 -28.50
CA GLU A 19 -28.33 4.46 -29.87
C GLU A 19 -28.99 3.36 -30.71
N ARG A 20 -29.07 2.14 -30.18
CA ARG A 20 -29.76 1.01 -30.84
C ARG A 20 -31.24 1.31 -31.08
N ALA A 21 -31.90 1.99 -30.15
CA ALA A 21 -33.30 2.37 -30.30
C ALA A 21 -33.52 3.44 -31.39
N ARG A 22 -32.56 4.35 -31.58
CA ARG A 22 -32.65 5.43 -32.58
C ARG A 22 -32.28 4.99 -33.99
N LEU A 23 -31.37 4.02 -34.13
CA LEU A 23 -30.83 3.60 -35.42
C LEU A 23 -31.88 3.20 -36.47
N PRO A 24 -32.92 2.40 -36.17
CA PRO A 24 -33.90 2.00 -37.18
C PRO A 24 -34.64 3.19 -37.79
N LYS A 25 -34.91 4.23 -36.99
CA LYS A 25 -35.55 5.45 -37.47
C LYS A 25 -34.63 6.22 -38.42
N MET A 26 -33.34 6.34 -38.07
CA MET A 26 -32.33 6.97 -38.93
C MET A 26 -32.17 6.20 -40.24
N GLN A 27 -32.02 4.88 -40.19
CA GLN A 27 -31.88 4.03 -41.38
C GLN A 27 -33.06 4.17 -42.36
N ARG A 28 -34.29 4.30 -41.86
CA ARG A 28 -35.47 4.56 -42.70
C ARG A 28 -35.42 5.93 -43.38
N GLN A 29 -34.99 6.97 -42.66
CA GLN A 29 -34.86 8.31 -43.22
C GLN A 29 -33.76 8.37 -44.28
N ASP A 30 -32.63 7.71 -44.03
CA ASP A 30 -31.50 7.63 -44.95
C ASP A 30 -31.84 6.89 -46.23
N VAL A 31 -32.50 5.72 -46.14
CA VAL A 31 -32.93 4.98 -47.34
C VAL A 31 -33.91 5.80 -48.16
N LYS A 32 -34.83 6.51 -47.53
CA LYS A 32 -35.76 7.40 -48.24
C LYS A 32 -34.99 8.51 -48.99
N ALA A 33 -34.01 9.14 -48.35
CA ALA A 33 -33.19 10.17 -48.97
C ALA A 33 -32.36 9.63 -50.15
N ARG A 34 -31.67 8.50 -49.95
CA ARG A 34 -30.86 7.86 -51.00
C ARG A 34 -31.70 7.35 -52.16
N LEU A 35 -32.88 6.78 -51.88
CA LEU A 35 -33.83 6.36 -52.92
C LEU A 35 -34.31 7.55 -53.76
N ASN A 36 -34.58 8.71 -53.15
CA ASN A 36 -34.97 9.90 -53.88
C ASN A 36 -33.86 10.37 -54.83
N LEU A 37 -32.61 10.41 -54.35
CA LEU A 37 -31.44 10.74 -55.17
C LEU A 37 -31.24 9.73 -56.30
N PHE A 38 -31.38 8.44 -56.00
CA PHE A 38 -31.28 7.38 -57.01
C PHE A 38 -32.35 7.53 -58.10
N LYS A 39 -33.62 7.73 -57.73
CA LYS A 39 -34.70 8.02 -58.68
C LYS A 39 -34.45 9.27 -59.52
N GLN A 40 -33.91 10.34 -58.92
CA GLN A 40 -33.51 11.53 -59.67
C GLN A 40 -32.39 11.21 -60.68
N SER A 41 -31.39 10.43 -60.28
CA SER A 41 -30.31 10.01 -61.19
C SER A 41 -30.82 9.20 -62.39
N LEU A 42 -31.82 8.33 -62.18
CA LEU A 42 -32.42 7.52 -63.24
C LEU A 42 -33.21 8.38 -64.24
N LYS A 43 -33.88 9.43 -63.75
CA LYS A 43 -34.55 10.42 -64.60
C LYS A 43 -33.56 11.20 -65.47
N ILE A 44 -32.44 11.63 -64.89
CA ILE A 44 -31.38 12.36 -65.63
C ILE A 44 -30.78 11.46 -66.73
N LYS A 45 -30.59 10.18 -66.44
CA LYS A 45 -30.08 9.18 -67.41
C LYS A 45 -31.10 8.76 -68.46
N ALA A 46 -32.32 9.31 -68.45
CA ALA A 46 -33.41 8.97 -69.37
C ALA A 46 -33.71 7.45 -69.45
N VAL A 47 -33.53 6.72 -68.35
CA VAL A 47 -33.78 5.27 -68.28
C VAL A 47 -35.27 4.99 -68.47
N GLY A 48 -35.62 3.98 -69.26
CA GLY A 48 -37.01 3.61 -69.53
C GLY A 48 -37.76 3.13 -68.28
N ALA A 49 -39.08 3.37 -68.21
CA ALA A 49 -39.88 3.14 -67.00
C ALA A 49 -39.88 1.68 -66.48
N VAL A 50 -39.77 0.69 -67.38
CA VAL A 50 -39.67 -0.73 -67.01
C VAL A 50 -38.33 -1.01 -66.33
N GLU A 51 -37.23 -0.54 -66.93
CA GLU A 51 -35.88 -0.69 -66.40
C GLU A 51 -35.68 0.08 -65.09
N GLN A 52 -36.29 1.27 -64.94
CA GLN A 52 -36.28 2.02 -63.68
C GLN A 52 -36.88 1.22 -62.51
N ARG A 53 -37.94 0.42 -62.76
CA ARG A 53 -38.56 -0.40 -61.70
C ARG A 53 -37.62 -1.50 -61.21
N GLU A 54 -36.96 -2.20 -62.14
CA GLU A 54 -35.98 -3.23 -61.81
C GLU A 54 -34.76 -2.64 -61.08
N LEU A 55 -34.22 -1.51 -61.55
CA LEU A 55 -33.09 -0.84 -60.89
C LEU A 55 -33.44 -0.34 -59.49
N VAL A 56 -34.65 0.18 -59.27
CA VAL A 56 -35.13 0.57 -57.93
C VAL A 56 -35.25 -0.64 -57.01
N LYS A 57 -35.72 -1.79 -57.51
CA LYS A 57 -35.80 -3.03 -56.73
C LYS A 57 -34.41 -3.52 -56.32
N GLN A 58 -33.45 -3.52 -57.25
CA GLN A 58 -32.06 -3.88 -56.96
C GLN A 58 -31.43 -2.93 -55.93
N PHE A 59 -31.66 -1.63 -56.06
CA PHE A 59 -31.20 -0.62 -55.10
C PHE A 59 -31.75 -0.88 -53.69
N LEU A 60 -33.03 -1.24 -53.55
CA LEU A 60 -33.63 -1.54 -52.25
C LEU A 60 -33.02 -2.79 -51.61
N LEU A 61 -32.75 -3.84 -52.39
CA LEU A 61 -32.06 -5.05 -51.91
C LEU A 61 -30.64 -4.73 -51.43
N GLN A 62 -29.91 -3.93 -52.19
CA GLN A 62 -28.56 -3.49 -51.80
C GLN A 62 -28.59 -2.63 -50.52
N GLU A 63 -29.56 -1.72 -50.40
CA GLU A 63 -29.72 -0.90 -49.19
C GLU A 63 -30.10 -1.74 -47.96
N GLU A 64 -30.91 -2.80 -48.13
CA GLU A 64 -31.24 -3.72 -47.04
C GLU A 64 -30.00 -4.46 -46.51
N VAL A 65 -29.13 -4.94 -47.41
CA VAL A 65 -27.85 -5.55 -47.05
C VAL A 65 -26.96 -4.54 -46.33
N ARG A 66 -26.81 -3.32 -46.87
CA ARG A 66 -26.02 -2.25 -46.25
C ARG A 66 -26.51 -1.92 -44.84
N GLN A 67 -27.83 -1.81 -44.65
CA GLN A 67 -28.42 -1.54 -43.33
C GLN A 67 -28.18 -2.68 -42.33
N LYS A 68 -28.21 -3.93 -42.80
CA LYS A 68 -27.92 -5.11 -41.97
C LYS A 68 -26.46 -5.11 -41.53
N GLU A 69 -25.53 -4.83 -42.43
CA GLU A 69 -24.10 -4.72 -42.14
C GLU A 69 -23.82 -3.58 -41.16
N GLU A 70 -24.43 -2.42 -41.35
CA GLU A 70 -24.30 -1.27 -40.44
C GLU A 70 -24.78 -1.62 -39.01
N ARG A 71 -25.92 -2.31 -38.88
CA ARG A 71 -26.41 -2.81 -37.58
C ARG A 71 -25.41 -3.77 -36.93
N GLN A 72 -24.87 -4.70 -37.71
CA GLN A 72 -23.90 -5.67 -37.21
C GLN A 72 -22.60 -4.98 -36.76
N GLN A 73 -22.09 -4.04 -37.55
CA GLN A 73 -20.89 -3.27 -37.20
C GLN A 73 -21.11 -2.42 -35.95
N GLN A 74 -22.27 -1.76 -35.81
CA GLN A 74 -22.59 -1.00 -34.60
C GLN A 74 -22.63 -1.92 -33.37
N HIS A 75 -23.26 -3.10 -33.50
CA HIS A 75 -23.32 -4.07 -32.41
C HIS A 75 -21.92 -4.57 -32.00
N GLN A 76 -21.08 -4.94 -32.97
CA GLN A 76 -19.70 -5.35 -32.71
C GLN A 76 -18.89 -4.25 -32.03
N LYS A 77 -19.04 -2.99 -32.45
CA LYS A 77 -18.38 -1.85 -31.79
C LYS A 77 -18.83 -1.71 -30.34
N HIS A 78 -20.14 -1.85 -30.08
CA HIS A 78 -20.69 -1.81 -28.72
C HIS A 78 -20.14 -2.93 -27.84
N GLU A 79 -20.05 -4.15 -28.37
CA GLU A 79 -19.49 -5.31 -27.65
C GLU A 79 -18.01 -5.14 -27.33
N VAL A 80 -17.20 -4.76 -28.32
CA VAL A 80 -15.75 -4.53 -28.13
C VAL A 80 -15.52 -3.44 -27.08
N HIS A 81 -16.30 -2.36 -27.12
CA HIS A 81 -16.14 -1.27 -26.16
C HIS A 81 -16.50 -1.69 -24.73
N LEU A 82 -17.56 -2.49 -24.55
CA LEU A 82 -17.92 -3.05 -23.24
C LEU A 82 -16.84 -4.00 -22.71
N GLN A 83 -16.32 -4.89 -23.56
CA GLN A 83 -15.26 -5.83 -23.19
C GLN A 83 -13.99 -5.10 -22.79
N GLU A 84 -13.59 -4.05 -23.52
CA GLU A 84 -12.40 -3.28 -23.19
C GLU A 84 -12.57 -2.52 -21.87
N LEU A 85 -13.74 -1.92 -21.62
CA LEU A 85 -14.00 -1.25 -20.36
C LEU A 85 -13.98 -2.22 -19.17
N GLN A 86 -14.55 -3.42 -19.33
CA GLN A 86 -14.49 -4.48 -18.33
C GLN A 86 -13.03 -4.87 -18.05
N ARG A 87 -12.25 -5.14 -19.10
CA ARG A 87 -10.84 -5.54 -19.00
C ARG A 87 -10.00 -4.48 -18.30
N GLN A 88 -10.22 -3.20 -18.60
CA GLN A 88 -9.54 -2.10 -17.92
C GLN A 88 -9.84 -2.08 -16.43
N CYS A 89 -11.08 -2.35 -16.05
CA CYS A 89 -11.48 -2.33 -14.65
C CYS A 89 -10.94 -3.53 -13.87
N ASP A 90 -10.90 -4.71 -14.48
CA ASP A 90 -10.25 -5.90 -13.91
C ASP A 90 -8.75 -5.63 -13.72
N SER A 91 -8.09 -5.04 -14.71
CA SER A 91 -6.67 -4.64 -14.62
C SER A 91 -6.43 -3.66 -13.47
N ASN A 92 -7.25 -2.61 -13.39
CA ASN A 92 -7.14 -1.59 -12.33
C ASN A 92 -7.35 -2.20 -10.93
N MET A 93 -8.24 -3.18 -10.80
CA MET A 93 -8.49 -3.87 -9.54
C MET A 93 -7.27 -4.69 -9.09
N VAL A 94 -6.66 -5.43 -10.01
CA VAL A 94 -5.45 -6.21 -9.74
C VAL A 94 -4.27 -5.29 -9.36
N GLU A 95 -4.07 -4.20 -10.10
CA GLU A 95 -3.02 -3.23 -9.81
C GLU A 95 -3.22 -2.57 -8.44
N LEU A 96 -4.46 -2.19 -8.10
CA LEU A 96 -4.77 -1.63 -6.79
C LEU A 96 -4.47 -2.62 -5.66
N GLN A 97 -4.83 -3.88 -5.83
CA GLN A 97 -4.53 -4.94 -4.86
C GLN A 97 -3.02 -5.15 -4.71
N HIS A 98 -2.27 -5.11 -5.82
CA HIS A 98 -0.82 -5.21 -5.82
C HIS A 98 -0.20 -4.08 -5.00
N LEU A 99 -0.56 -2.81 -5.29
CA LEU A 99 -0.08 -1.64 -4.57
C LEU A 99 -0.42 -1.69 -3.07
N GLN A 100 -1.62 -2.17 -2.71
CA GLN A 100 -1.99 -2.37 -1.31
C GLN A 100 -1.11 -3.40 -0.61
N SER A 101 -0.78 -4.50 -1.30
CA SER A 101 0.08 -5.56 -0.78
C SER A 101 1.52 -5.08 -0.61
N GLU A 102 2.06 -4.35 -1.58
CA GLU A 102 3.38 -3.73 -1.50
C GLU A 102 3.46 -2.73 -0.34
N LYS A 103 2.45 -1.86 -0.21
CA LYS A 103 2.36 -0.90 0.90
C LYS A 103 2.38 -1.61 2.25
N LEU A 104 1.61 -2.69 2.41
CA LEU A 104 1.59 -3.47 3.64
C LEU A 104 2.95 -4.11 3.93
N SER A 105 3.58 -4.70 2.92
CA SER A 105 4.92 -5.30 3.03
C SER A 105 5.97 -4.28 3.49
N LEU A 106 5.95 -3.07 2.92
CA LEU A 106 6.85 -1.98 3.29
C LEU A 106 6.62 -1.51 4.73
N LEU A 107 5.36 -1.37 5.16
CA LEU A 107 5.03 -1.00 6.55
C LEU A 107 5.54 -2.05 7.53
N VAL A 108 5.27 -3.33 7.26
CA VAL A 108 5.75 -4.43 8.11
C VAL A 108 7.27 -4.46 8.17
N SER A 109 7.94 -4.29 7.04
CA SER A 109 9.41 -4.27 6.97
C SER A 109 10.00 -3.11 7.78
N ARG A 110 9.37 -1.92 7.70
CA ARG A 110 9.79 -0.75 8.46
C ARG A 110 9.62 -0.95 9.97
N GLU A 111 8.48 -1.48 10.41
CA GLU A 111 8.24 -1.75 11.83
C GLU A 111 9.19 -2.82 12.36
N ARG A 112 9.48 -3.86 11.57
CA ARG A 112 10.49 -4.88 11.94
C ARG A 112 11.87 -4.28 12.12
N GLU A 113 12.31 -3.42 11.19
CA GLU A 113 13.63 -2.78 11.30
C GLU A 113 13.69 -1.86 12.52
N LYS A 114 12.62 -1.13 12.80
CA LYS A 114 12.52 -0.29 14.01
C LYS A 114 12.62 -1.11 15.30
N LEU A 115 11.94 -2.25 15.38
CA LEU A 115 12.05 -3.14 16.54
C LEU A 115 13.47 -3.69 16.67
N LYS A 116 14.07 -4.13 15.57
CA LYS A 116 15.43 -4.65 15.54
C LYS A 116 16.45 -3.62 16.02
N THR A 117 16.38 -2.39 15.53
CA THR A 117 17.28 -1.30 15.97
C THR A 117 17.12 -1.00 17.46
N LEU A 118 15.89 -0.97 17.99
CA LEU A 118 15.65 -0.77 19.41
C LEU A 118 16.20 -1.92 20.27
N ASP A 119 16.03 -3.17 19.82
CA ASP A 119 16.57 -4.35 20.50
C ASP A 119 18.11 -4.34 20.50
N GLU A 120 18.73 -3.94 19.39
CA GLU A 120 20.19 -3.76 19.28
C GLU A 120 20.69 -2.66 20.22
N GLU A 121 20.02 -1.51 20.27
CA GLU A 121 20.33 -0.40 21.20
C GLU A 121 20.25 -0.86 22.66
N HIS A 122 19.13 -1.47 23.08
CA HIS A 122 18.95 -1.97 24.44
C HIS A 122 20.00 -3.05 24.80
N THR A 123 20.33 -3.93 23.84
CA THR A 123 21.36 -4.97 24.06
C THR A 123 22.73 -4.34 24.28
N MET A 124 23.09 -3.32 23.50
CA MET A 124 24.34 -2.58 23.70
C MET A 124 24.37 -1.85 25.03
N GLU A 125 23.31 -1.12 25.40
CA GLU A 125 23.21 -0.40 26.67
C GLU A 125 23.37 -1.36 27.87
N LEU A 126 22.70 -2.52 27.82
CA LEU A 126 22.83 -3.54 28.87
C LEU A 126 24.24 -4.09 28.96
N LYS A 127 24.91 -4.30 27.82
CA LYS A 127 26.30 -4.77 27.78
C LYS A 127 27.23 -3.73 28.41
N GLU A 128 27.15 -2.47 27.98
CA GLU A 128 27.96 -1.39 28.53
C GLU A 128 27.71 -1.19 30.02
N TRP A 129 26.45 -1.27 30.47
CA TRP A 129 26.13 -1.12 31.87
C TRP A 129 26.72 -2.25 32.72
N ARG A 130 26.68 -3.50 32.23
CA ARG A 130 27.34 -4.64 32.88
C ARG A 130 28.86 -4.44 32.97
N GLU A 131 29.50 -4.00 31.89
CA GLU A 131 30.94 -3.73 31.86
C GLU A 131 31.31 -2.64 32.88
N ARG A 132 30.56 -1.53 32.91
CA ARG A 132 30.76 -0.45 33.90
C ARG A 132 30.59 -0.94 35.34
N LEU A 133 29.63 -1.81 35.61
CA LEU A 133 29.43 -2.41 36.93
C LEU A 133 30.60 -3.31 37.34
N VAL A 134 31.12 -4.13 36.41
CA VAL A 134 32.30 -4.97 36.65
C VAL A 134 33.51 -4.11 36.98
N SER A 135 33.83 -3.12 36.16
CA SER A 135 34.97 -2.22 36.41
C SER A 135 34.83 -1.48 37.75
N ARG A 136 33.62 -1.00 38.08
CA ARG A 136 33.38 -0.34 39.38
C ARG A 136 33.56 -1.30 40.55
N LYS A 137 33.10 -2.54 40.41
CA LYS A 137 33.29 -3.59 41.42
C LYS A 137 34.77 -3.88 41.64
N GLU A 138 35.55 -4.05 40.57
CA GLU A 138 37.00 -4.30 40.63
C GLU A 138 37.73 -3.19 41.39
N ILE A 139 37.46 -1.91 41.07
CA ILE A 139 38.04 -0.76 41.78
C ILE A 139 37.72 -0.79 43.28
N LEU A 140 36.47 -1.12 43.65
CA LEU A 140 36.07 -1.20 45.05
C LEU A 140 36.74 -2.37 45.77
N GLU A 141 36.89 -3.52 45.11
CA GLU A 141 37.57 -4.70 45.66
C GLU A 141 39.06 -4.43 45.87
N GLU A 142 39.72 -3.74 44.93
CA GLU A 142 41.11 -3.28 45.06
C GLU A 142 41.29 -2.30 46.23
N GLU A 143 40.41 -1.29 46.34
CA GLU A 143 40.41 -0.30 47.42
C GLU A 143 40.25 -0.97 48.80
N LEU A 144 39.29 -1.89 48.93
CA LEU A 144 39.05 -2.64 50.16
C LEU A 144 40.25 -3.53 50.53
N THR A 145 40.88 -4.16 49.54
CA THR A 145 42.07 -4.98 49.74
C THR A 145 43.26 -4.14 50.20
N ARG A 146 43.47 -2.97 49.58
CA ARG A 146 44.49 -2.00 50.00
C ARG A 146 44.29 -1.53 51.43
N ARG A 147 43.05 -1.19 51.82
CA ARG A 147 42.73 -0.75 53.19
C ARG A 147 42.99 -1.85 54.22
N ARG A 148 42.65 -3.10 53.92
CA ARG A 148 42.96 -4.25 54.78
C ARG A 148 44.46 -4.42 54.99
N GLN A 149 45.24 -4.37 53.92
CA GLN A 149 46.71 -4.44 54.01
C GLN A 149 47.30 -3.29 54.85
N GLN A 150 46.81 -2.05 54.64
CA GLN A 150 47.23 -0.91 55.46
C GLN A 150 46.90 -1.11 56.94
N GLN A 151 45.71 -1.62 57.27
CA GLN A 151 45.30 -1.91 58.64
C GLN A 151 46.20 -2.99 59.28
N GLU A 152 46.50 -4.06 58.56
CA GLU A 152 47.43 -5.11 59.03
C GLU A 152 48.84 -4.56 59.27
N VAL A 153 49.36 -3.70 58.39
CA VAL A 153 50.66 -3.04 58.56
C VAL A 153 50.66 -2.12 59.77
N THR A 154 49.61 -1.31 59.96
CA THR A 154 49.49 -0.46 61.16
C THR A 154 49.37 -1.29 62.44
N SER A 155 48.62 -2.41 62.41
CA SER A 155 48.49 -3.32 63.55
C SER A 155 49.82 -4.01 63.90
N ARG A 156 50.62 -4.38 62.88
CA ARG A 156 51.97 -4.97 63.07
C ARG A 156 52.99 -3.94 63.57
N ARG A 157 52.87 -2.67 63.17
CA ARG A 157 53.70 -1.57 63.70
C ARG A 157 53.31 -1.17 65.13
N SER A 158 52.04 -1.33 65.53
CA SER A 158 51.62 -1.16 66.93
C SER A 158 51.98 -2.33 67.84
N SER A 159 52.53 -3.42 67.30
CA SER A 159 53.00 -4.59 68.05
C SER A 159 54.53 -4.64 68.16
N GLU A 160 55.22 -3.50 68.14
CA GLU A 160 56.57 -3.41 68.74
C GLU A 160 56.42 -3.15 70.24
N PRO A 161 57.22 -3.82 71.11
CA PRO A 161 57.09 -3.67 72.55
C PRO A 161 57.76 -2.36 72.97
N ASP A 162 57.01 -1.27 73.00
CA ASP A 162 57.40 -0.13 73.81
C ASP A 162 57.19 -0.49 75.28
N THR A 163 58.29 -0.92 75.90
CA THR A 163 58.44 -0.84 77.34
C THR A 163 58.04 0.57 77.81
N THR A 164 57.20 0.62 78.84
CA THR A 164 56.84 1.77 79.68
C THR A 164 55.41 2.34 79.50
N LYS A 165 54.51 1.78 80.32
CA LYS A 165 53.40 2.45 81.06
C LYS A 165 52.45 3.35 80.25
N SER A 166 51.23 2.85 80.00
CA SER A 166 49.97 3.53 80.41
C SER A 166 48.77 2.75 79.88
N SER A 167 48.35 1.71 80.60
CA SER A 167 46.94 1.35 80.57
C SER A 167 46.18 2.50 81.22
N LEU A 168 45.18 3.05 80.51
CA LEU A 168 44.00 3.79 80.99
C LEU A 168 43.59 4.87 79.96
N HIS A 169 42.36 4.71 79.43
CA HIS A 169 41.54 5.68 78.68
C HIS A 169 41.82 5.89 77.18
N ARG A 170 41.19 5.05 76.33
CA ARG A 170 40.65 5.52 75.04
C ARG A 170 39.31 4.85 74.73
N ILE A 171 38.27 5.30 75.43
CA ILE A 171 36.88 5.14 74.98
C ILE A 171 36.73 6.01 73.73
N SER A 172 36.79 5.40 72.55
CA SER A 172 36.50 6.06 71.28
C SER A 172 35.02 5.89 70.97
N ARG A 173 34.26 6.97 71.19
CA ARG A 173 32.85 7.10 70.86
C ARG A 173 32.70 7.06 69.34
N PHE A 174 32.19 5.96 68.80
CA PHE A 174 31.63 5.93 67.45
C PHE A 174 30.19 5.39 67.51
N PHE A 175 29.27 6.32 67.26
CA PHE A 175 27.83 6.21 67.00
C PHE A 175 26.86 5.98 68.18
N PRO A 176 25.86 6.87 68.39
CA PRO A 176 24.69 6.57 69.20
C PRO A 176 23.76 5.61 68.46
N LEU A 177 23.39 4.51 69.11
CA LEU A 177 22.36 3.58 68.64
C LEU A 177 20.98 4.25 68.76
N PRO A 178 20.14 4.24 67.70
CA PRO A 178 18.75 4.68 67.82
C PRO A 178 17.93 3.63 68.58
N SER A 179 17.31 4.03 69.69
CA SER A 179 16.32 3.24 70.41
C SER A 179 14.96 3.34 69.71
N PHE A 180 14.36 2.21 69.34
CA PHE A 180 12.95 2.17 68.95
C PHE A 180 12.07 1.80 70.16
N PRO A 181 10.97 2.54 70.41
CA PRO A 181 9.98 2.19 71.42
C PRO A 181 9.05 1.06 70.91
N SER A 182 8.56 0.24 71.84
CA SER A 182 7.47 -0.73 71.62
C SER A 182 6.11 -0.05 71.51
#